data_AF-A0A528XE20-F1
#
_entry.id   AF-A0A528XE20-F1
#
_cell.length_a   1.000
_cell.length_b   1.000
_cell.length_c   1.000
_cell.angle_alpha   90.00
_cell.angle_beta   90.00
_cell.angle_gamma   90.00
#
_symmetry.space_group_name_H-M   'P 1'
#
loop_
_entity.id
_entity.type
_entity.pdbx_description
1 polymer ?
#
loop_
_entity_poly.entity_id
_entity_poly.type
_entity_poly.pdbx_seq_one_letter_code
_entity_poly.pdbx_strand_id
1 'polypeptide(L)'
;VIFYFPEGPARYVLTPAAFDALGAGALLAALEASDRLTDGLRWRLAIAAAVALALFSLTSQQASLAGINFVFGDFLMVVPLAAVVAWAGAGAKGLIGRLAASSVVRYLGRISYGIYLYHFPALAAVFLFCEYAALQLPPLGPIRFVIASVVTVAIAATSWHLLEQPLNGLKSRLSYTPVPVGS
;
A
#
# COMPACT_ATOMS: atom_id res chain seq x y z
N VAL A 1 23.41 -5.29 -7.62
CA VAL A 1 22.00 -5.75 -7.66
C VAL A 1 21.25 -4.88 -8.65
N ILE A 2 21.20 -5.29 -9.92
CA ILE A 2 20.30 -4.69 -10.92
C ILE A 2 19.04 -5.54 -10.85
N PHE A 3 17.94 -4.97 -10.37
CA PHE A 3 16.65 -5.64 -10.36
C PHE A 3 16.15 -5.74 -11.80
N TYR A 4 16.46 -6.86 -12.45
CA TYR A 4 15.92 -7.18 -13.76
C TYR A 4 14.45 -7.54 -13.55
N PHE A 5 13.54 -6.63 -13.89
CA PHE A 5 12.13 -6.96 -14.01
C PHE A 5 11.95 -7.60 -15.39
N PRO A 6 11.77 -8.93 -15.49
CA PRO A 6 11.71 -9.63 -16.78
C PRO A 6 10.61 -9.10 -17.71
N GLU A 7 9.57 -8.47 -17.13
CA GLU A 7 8.40 -7.92 -17.84
C GLU A 7 8.41 -6.38 -17.94
N GLY A 8 9.50 -5.72 -17.52
CA GLY A 8 9.66 -4.26 -17.51
C GLY A 8 8.93 -3.52 -16.37
N PRO A 9 9.33 -2.27 -16.07
CA PRO A 9 8.76 -1.49 -14.96
C PRO A 9 7.32 -1.00 -15.24
N ALA A 10 6.84 -1.13 -16.47
CA ALA A 10 5.58 -0.58 -16.95
C ALA A 10 4.39 -0.97 -16.08
N ARG A 11 4.30 -2.24 -15.66
CA ARG A 11 3.23 -2.72 -14.77
C ARG A 11 3.19 -2.01 -13.41
N TYR A 12 4.35 -1.67 -12.86
CA TYR A 12 4.46 -1.11 -11.51
C TYR A 12 4.37 0.42 -11.47
N VAL A 13 4.46 1.07 -12.64
CA VAL A 13 4.63 2.53 -12.74
C VAL A 13 3.51 3.19 -13.56
N LEU A 14 2.89 2.46 -14.51
CA LEU A 14 1.87 3.03 -15.38
C LEU A 14 0.49 3.05 -14.73
N THR A 15 -0.15 4.20 -14.73
CA THR A 15 -1.52 4.41 -14.22
C THR A 15 -2.57 3.46 -14.81
N PRO A 16 -2.54 3.13 -16.13
CA PRO A 16 -3.45 2.13 -16.71
C PRO A 16 -3.36 0.75 -16.08
N ALA A 17 -2.21 0.38 -15.51
CA ALA A 17 -2.05 -0.91 -14.82
C ALA A 17 -2.78 -0.97 -13.48
N ALA A 18 -3.19 0.17 -12.92
CA ALA A 18 -3.95 0.27 -11.66
C ALA A 18 -5.45 0.55 -11.88
N PHE A 19 -5.96 0.38 -13.10
CA PHE A 19 -7.34 0.72 -13.47
C PHE A 19 -8.38 -0.08 -12.67
N ASP A 20 -8.08 -1.33 -12.34
CA ASP A 20 -8.89 -2.19 -11.49
C ASP A 20 -9.04 -1.64 -10.06
N ALA A 21 -7.94 -1.22 -9.44
CA ALA A 21 -7.94 -0.63 -8.10
C ALA A 21 -8.65 0.74 -8.08
N LEU A 22 -8.40 1.58 -9.08
CA LEU A 22 -9.08 2.88 -9.24
C LEU A 22 -10.58 2.69 -9.48
N GLY A 23 -10.96 1.76 -10.35
CA GLY A 23 -12.35 1.42 -10.66
C GLY A 23 -13.08 0.85 -9.45
N ALA A 24 -12.45 -0.04 -8.69
CA ALA A 24 -13.02 -0.58 -7.45
C ALA A 24 -13.21 0.52 -6.39
N GLY A 25 -12.24 1.42 -6.23
CA GLY A 25 -12.36 2.59 -5.35
C GLY A 25 -13.49 3.52 -5.76
N ALA A 26 -13.61 3.83 -7.06
CA ALA A 26 -14.70 4.65 -7.59
C ALA A 26 -16.08 4.00 -7.40
N LEU A 27 -16.19 2.68 -7.63
CA LEU A 27 -17.42 1.93 -7.38
C LEU A 27 -17.78 1.94 -5.90
N LEU A 28 -16.81 1.74 -5.01
CA LEU A 28 -17.03 1.77 -3.57
C LEU A 28 -17.53 3.15 -3.11
N ALA A 29 -16.92 4.22 -3.61
CA ALA A 29 -17.35 5.59 -3.34
C ALA A 29 -18.76 5.87 -3.88
N ALA A 30 -19.12 5.37 -5.07
CA ALA A 30 -20.47 5.51 -5.62
C ALA A 30 -21.52 4.73 -4.82
N LEU A 31 -21.17 3.54 -4.31
CA LEU A 31 -22.03 2.76 -3.42
C LEU A 31 -22.23 3.43 -2.07
N GLU A 32 -21.20 4.08 -1.53
CA GLU A 32 -21.29 4.88 -0.31
C GLU A 32 -22.15 6.14 -0.53
N ALA A 33 -21.92 6.87 -1.62
CA ALA A 33 -22.70 8.07 -1.97
C ALA A 33 -24.19 7.78 -2.23
N SER A 34 -24.54 6.54 -2.60
CA SER A 34 -25.92 6.08 -2.81
C SER A 34 -26.53 5.37 -1.60
N ASP A 35 -25.85 5.37 -0.45
CA ASP A 35 -26.25 4.68 0.79
C ASP A 35 -26.50 3.16 0.60
N ARG A 36 -25.89 2.58 -0.44
CA ARG A 36 -25.96 1.15 -0.77
C ARG A 36 -24.89 0.33 -0.07
N LEU A 37 -23.89 0.98 0.52
CA LEU A 37 -22.81 0.36 1.26
C LEU A 37 -23.25 -0.09 2.67
N THR A 38 -24.28 -0.94 2.71
CA THR A 38 -24.86 -1.49 3.94
C THR A 38 -23.89 -2.42 4.68
N ASP A 39 -24.13 -2.65 5.97
CA ASP A 39 -23.34 -3.60 6.77
C ASP A 39 -23.35 -5.02 6.20
N GLY A 40 -24.45 -5.44 5.57
CA GLY A 40 -24.53 -6.73 4.88
C GLY A 40 -23.56 -6.82 3.69
N LEU A 41 -23.41 -5.75 2.91
CA LEU A 41 -22.45 -5.69 1.82
C LEU A 41 -21.01 -5.64 2.35
N ARG A 42 -20.74 -4.89 3.42
CA ARG A 42 -19.42 -4.84 4.09
C ARG A 42 -18.97 -6.21 4.59
N TRP A 43 -19.88 -7.00 5.15
CA TRP A 43 -19.57 -8.38 5.56
C TRP A 43 -19.33 -9.31 4.37
N ARG A 44 -20.11 -9.19 3.29
CA ARG A 44 -19.86 -9.94 2.05
C ARG A 44 -18.49 -9.60 1.46
N LEU A 45 -18.10 -8.33 1.47
CA LEU A 45 -16.76 -7.88 1.06
C LEU A 45 -15.67 -8.47 1.97
N ALA A 46 -15.89 -8.53 3.29
CA ALA A 46 -14.92 -9.13 4.22
C ALA A 46 -14.77 -10.64 4.00
N ILE A 47 -15.86 -11.36 3.72
CA ILE A 47 -15.81 -12.79 3.37
C ILE A 47 -15.08 -12.98 2.03
N ALA A 48 -15.43 -12.16 1.02
CA ALA A 48 -14.76 -12.20 -0.28
C ALA A 48 -13.25 -11.89 -0.16
N ALA A 49 -12.88 -10.96 0.72
CA ALA A 49 -11.49 -10.65 1.04
C ALA A 49 -10.76 -11.84 1.66
N ALA A 50 -11.37 -12.53 2.63
CA ALA A 50 -10.78 -13.72 3.24
C ALA A 50 -10.59 -14.85 2.21
N VAL A 51 -11.58 -15.07 1.34
CA VAL A 51 -11.50 -16.05 0.26
C VAL A 51 -10.41 -15.67 -0.75
N ALA A 52 -10.35 -14.41 -1.15
CA ALA A 52 -9.32 -13.90 -2.06
C ALA A 52 -7.90 -14.09 -1.51
N LEU A 53 -7.69 -13.78 -0.22
CA LEU A 53 -6.41 -14.00 0.46
C LEU A 53 -6.04 -15.48 0.56
N ALA A 54 -7.01 -16.35 0.87
CA ALA A 54 -6.79 -17.80 0.93
C ALA A 54 -6.42 -18.36 -0.45
N LEU A 55 -7.16 -17.98 -1.49
CA LEU A 55 -6.87 -18.38 -2.87
C LEU A 55 -5.48 -17.91 -3.30
N PHE A 56 -5.16 -16.64 -3.09
CA PHE A 56 -3.83 -16.11 -3.40
C PHE A 56 -2.71 -16.88 -2.68
N SER A 57 -2.89 -17.20 -1.39
CA SER A 57 -1.89 -17.93 -0.60
C SER A 57 -1.70 -19.38 -1.06
N LEU A 58 -2.77 -20.02 -1.57
CA LEU A 58 -2.72 -21.39 -2.09
C LEU A 58 -2.09 -21.46 -3.48
N THR A 59 -2.37 -20.47 -4.32
CA THR A 59 -1.87 -20.43 -5.69
C THR A 59 -0.43 -19.90 -5.74
N SER A 60 -0.03 -18.99 -4.85
CA SER A 60 1.31 -18.39 -4.85
C SER A 60 2.44 -19.39 -4.58
N GLN A 61 2.12 -20.54 -3.97
CA GLN A 61 3.09 -21.61 -3.71
C GLN A 61 3.27 -22.59 -4.87
N GLN A 62 2.45 -22.48 -5.92
CA GLN A 62 2.47 -23.40 -7.05
C GLN A 62 3.17 -22.77 -8.25
N ALA A 63 4.37 -23.26 -8.57
CA ALA A 63 5.16 -22.77 -9.70
C ALA A 63 4.42 -22.88 -11.05
N SER A 64 3.57 -23.91 -11.21
CA SER A 64 2.72 -24.11 -12.40
C SER A 64 1.68 -23.01 -12.62
N LEU A 65 1.29 -22.30 -11.56
CA LEU A 65 0.31 -21.21 -11.60
C LEU A 65 0.98 -19.84 -11.58
N ALA A 66 2.31 -19.76 -11.64
CA ALA A 66 3.05 -18.51 -11.53
C ALA A 66 2.59 -17.45 -12.56
N GLY A 67 2.36 -17.83 -13.81
CA GLY A 67 1.87 -16.90 -14.84
C GLY A 67 0.44 -16.41 -14.59
N ILE A 68 -0.44 -17.28 -14.08
CA ILE A 68 -1.82 -16.91 -13.73
C ILE A 68 -1.84 -16.00 -12.50
N ASN A 69 -1.06 -16.31 -11.46
CA ASN A 69 -0.90 -15.43 -10.30
C ASN A 69 -0.26 -14.10 -10.68
N PHE A 70 0.67 -14.13 -11.63
CA PHE A 70 1.26 -12.91 -12.13
C PHE A 70 0.19 -12.02 -12.76
N VAL A 71 -0.73 -12.53 -13.58
CA VAL A 71 -1.76 -11.68 -14.22
C VAL A 71 -2.91 -11.32 -13.27
N PHE A 72 -3.44 -12.28 -12.52
CA PHE A 72 -4.67 -12.12 -11.74
C PHE A 72 -4.45 -11.87 -10.24
N GLY A 73 -3.22 -12.03 -9.75
CA GLY A 73 -2.90 -11.84 -8.34
C GLY A 73 -3.17 -10.41 -7.87
N ASP A 74 -2.78 -9.41 -8.67
CA ASP A 74 -3.01 -8.00 -8.35
C ASP A 74 -4.51 -7.69 -8.30
N PHE A 75 -5.27 -8.19 -9.28
CA PHE A 75 -6.73 -8.05 -9.32
C PHE A 75 -7.40 -8.70 -8.10
N LEU A 76 -6.93 -9.88 -7.70
CA LEU A 76 -7.45 -10.59 -6.54
C LEU A 76 -7.18 -9.82 -5.23
N MET A 77 -6.07 -9.07 -5.17
CA MET A 77 -5.74 -8.19 -4.04
C MET A 77 -6.58 -6.91 -3.97
N VAL A 78 -7.28 -6.52 -5.04
CA VAL A 78 -8.20 -5.37 -5.00
C VAL A 78 -9.37 -5.62 -4.04
N VAL A 79 -9.85 -6.85 -3.93
CA VAL A 79 -10.98 -7.23 -3.06
C VAL A 79 -10.69 -7.00 -1.57
N PRO A 80 -9.59 -7.51 -0.98
CA PRO A 80 -9.24 -7.22 0.40
C PRO A 80 -8.96 -5.75 0.65
N LEU A 81 -8.34 -5.03 -0.31
CA LEU A 81 -8.13 -3.59 -0.19
C LEU A 81 -9.47 -2.82 -0.14
N ALA A 82 -10.40 -3.14 -1.05
CA ALA A 82 -11.72 -2.53 -1.07
C ALA A 82 -12.52 -2.82 0.22
N ALA A 83 -12.41 -4.04 0.76
CA ALA A 83 -13.04 -4.40 2.03
C ALA A 83 -12.46 -3.58 3.19
N VAL A 84 -11.13 -3.38 3.25
CA VAL A 84 -10.49 -2.53 4.27
C VAL A 84 -10.98 -1.10 4.17
N VAL A 85 -11.06 -0.52 2.97
CA VAL A 85 -11.57 0.85 2.78
C VAL A 85 -13.04 0.96 3.19
N ALA A 86 -13.87 -0.01 2.80
CA ALA A 86 -15.30 -0.04 3.14
C ALA A 86 -15.53 -0.04 4.66
N TRP A 87 -14.72 -0.82 5.40
CA TRP A 87 -14.78 -0.89 6.86
C TRP A 87 -14.14 0.31 7.56
N ALA A 88 -13.10 0.90 6.97
CA ALA A 88 -12.49 2.12 7.48
C ALA A 88 -13.46 3.31 7.38
N GLY A 89 -14.16 3.47 6.24
CA GLY A 89 -15.16 4.52 6.03
C GLY A 89 -16.37 4.40 6.98
N ALA A 90 -16.77 3.18 7.31
CA ALA A 90 -17.83 2.90 8.28
C ALA A 90 -17.52 3.33 9.72
N GLY A 91 -16.26 3.67 10.02
CA GLY A 91 -15.78 3.87 11.38
C GLY A 91 -15.64 2.53 12.12
N ALA A 92 -14.53 1.84 11.87
CA ALA A 92 -14.21 0.58 12.56
C ALA A 92 -14.40 0.71 14.09
N LYS A 93 -15.14 -0.23 14.69
CA LYS A 93 -15.45 -0.23 16.14
C LYS A 93 -14.48 -1.14 16.90
N GLY A 94 -14.41 -0.95 18.22
CA GLY A 94 -13.61 -1.80 19.12
C GLY A 94 -12.09 -1.61 19.00
N LEU A 95 -11.33 -2.70 19.22
CA LEU A 95 -9.85 -2.67 19.23
C LEU A 95 -9.26 -2.27 17.88
N ILE A 96 -9.82 -2.77 16.78
CA ILE A 96 -9.37 -2.47 15.40
C ILE A 96 -9.54 -0.97 15.12
N GLY A 97 -10.70 -0.41 15.50
CA GLY A 97 -10.94 1.03 15.40
C GLY A 97 -9.94 1.86 16.19
N ARG A 98 -9.63 1.46 17.43
CA ARG A 98 -8.63 2.14 18.26
C ARG A 98 -7.23 2.08 17.67
N LEU A 99 -6.82 0.92 17.14
CA LEU A 99 -5.52 0.76 16.48
C LEU A 99 -5.43 1.60 15.21
N ALA A 100 -6.46 1.55 14.35
CA ALA A 100 -6.53 2.34 13.12
C ALA A 100 -6.57 3.85 13.38
N ALA A 101 -7.24 4.27 14.47
CA ALA A 101 -7.28 5.67 14.90
C ALA A 101 -6.04 6.11 15.69
N SER A 102 -5.10 5.22 15.98
CA SER A 102 -3.90 5.55 16.74
C SER A 102 -3.04 6.59 16.01
N SER A 103 -2.39 7.45 16.78
CA SER A 103 -1.47 8.47 16.24
C SER A 103 -0.32 7.83 15.45
N VAL A 104 0.13 6.64 15.85
CA VAL A 104 1.20 5.88 15.20
C VAL A 104 0.78 5.42 13.80
N VAL A 105 -0.35 4.74 13.68
CA VAL A 105 -0.83 4.25 12.37
C VAL A 105 -1.10 5.40 11.42
N ARG A 106 -1.70 6.49 11.92
CA ARG A 106 -1.91 7.71 11.13
C ARG A 106 -0.58 8.36 10.70
N TYR A 107 0.43 8.38 11.56
CA TYR A 107 1.75 8.91 11.23
C TYR A 107 2.46 8.06 10.18
N LEU A 108 2.44 6.73 10.33
CA LEU A 108 2.98 5.81 9.33
C LEU A 108 2.26 5.97 7.97
N GLY A 109 0.94 6.16 7.99
CA GLY A 109 0.17 6.49 6.79
C GLY A 109 0.62 7.80 6.12
N ARG A 110 0.93 8.85 6.91
CA ARG A 110 1.44 10.12 6.38
C ARG A 110 2.78 9.98 5.68
N ILE A 111 3.70 9.20 6.25
CA ILE A 111 5.04 8.99 5.67
C ILE A 111 5.10 7.81 4.69
N SER A 112 3.96 7.19 4.37
CA SER A 112 3.88 5.98 3.54
C SER A 112 4.45 6.17 2.15
N TYR A 113 4.29 7.37 1.58
CA TYR A 113 4.91 7.73 0.30
C TYR A 113 6.44 7.68 0.37
N GLY A 114 7.03 8.28 1.41
CA GLY A 114 8.47 8.18 1.65
C GLY A 114 8.93 6.74 1.87
N ILE A 115 8.17 5.93 2.62
CA ILE A 115 8.48 4.50 2.80
C ILE A 115 8.50 3.79 1.44
N TYR A 116 7.49 4.00 0.60
CA TYR A 116 7.44 3.44 -0.76
C TYR A 116 8.63 3.88 -1.61
N LEU A 117 9.06 5.14 -1.52
CA LEU A 117 10.20 5.61 -2.30
C LEU A 117 11.54 5.03 -1.82
N TYR A 118 11.76 4.97 -0.50
CA TYR A 118 13.06 4.66 0.08
C TYR A 118 13.28 3.18 0.43
N HIS A 119 12.25 2.33 0.44
CA HIS A 119 12.42 0.94 0.87
C HIS A 119 13.39 0.14 -0.02
N PHE A 120 13.34 0.29 -1.35
CA PHE A 120 14.29 -0.40 -2.25
C PHE A 120 15.74 0.05 -2.04
N PRO A 121 16.07 1.36 -2.06
CA PRO A 121 17.41 1.84 -1.74
C PRO A 121 17.89 1.44 -0.35
N ALA A 122 17.03 1.54 0.67
CA ALA A 122 17.36 1.16 2.03
C ALA A 122 17.67 -0.33 2.15
N LEU A 123 16.85 -1.17 1.50
CA LEU A 123 17.08 -2.61 1.43
C LEU A 123 18.45 -2.90 0.79
N ALA A 124 18.74 -2.31 -0.38
CA ALA A 124 20.01 -2.48 -1.07
C ALA A 124 21.21 -2.05 -0.20
N ALA A 125 21.10 -0.93 0.51
CA ALA A 125 22.13 -0.45 1.43
C ALA A 125 22.37 -1.43 2.59
N VAL A 126 21.31 -1.99 3.19
CA VAL A 126 21.42 -2.99 4.26
C VAL A 126 22.07 -4.28 3.74
N PHE A 127 21.75 -4.72 2.52
CA PHE A 127 22.39 -5.88 1.91
C PHE A 127 23.90 -5.68 1.74
N LEU A 128 24.30 -4.57 1.12
CA LEU A 128 25.71 -4.23 0.89
C LEU A 128 26.48 -4.08 2.21
N PHE A 129 25.88 -3.45 3.22
CA PHE A 129 26.51 -3.30 4.53
C PHE A 129 26.73 -4.65 5.23
N CYS A 130 25.74 -5.55 5.20
CA CYS A 130 25.88 -6.88 5.81
C CYS A 130 26.99 -7.70 5.13
N GLU A 131 27.12 -7.60 3.81
CA GLU A 131 28.20 -8.26 3.05
C GLU A 131 29.56 -7.66 3.42
N TYR A 132 29.69 -6.34 3.45
CA TYR A 132 30.93 -5.64 3.81
C TYR A 132 31.38 -5.96 5.23
N ALA A 133 30.45 -5.98 6.19
CA ALA A 133 30.73 -6.25 7.60
C ALA A 133 30.91 -7.75 7.93
N ALA A 134 30.91 -8.63 6.92
CA ALA A 134 30.97 -10.09 7.06
C ALA A 134 29.91 -10.67 8.03
N LEU A 135 28.74 -10.01 8.12
CA LEU A 135 27.64 -10.45 8.96
C LEU A 135 26.94 -11.64 8.30
N GLN A 136 27.05 -12.82 8.93
CA GLN A 136 26.41 -14.07 8.48
C GLN A 136 24.89 -14.10 8.77
N LEU A 137 24.21 -13.01 8.48
CA LEU A 137 22.76 -12.93 8.58
C LEU A 137 22.14 -13.59 7.33
N PRO A 138 21.07 -14.38 7.45
CA PRO A 138 20.37 -14.93 6.29
C PRO A 138 19.82 -13.80 5.38
N PRO A 139 19.97 -13.88 4.05
CA PRO A 139 19.49 -12.87 3.09
C PRO A 139 18.01 -12.50 3.26
N LEU A 140 17.17 -13.48 3.56
CA LEU A 140 15.73 -13.33 3.79
C LEU A 140 15.36 -13.58 5.26
N GLY A 141 16.28 -13.30 6.19
CA GLY A 141 16.06 -13.49 7.62
C GLY A 141 15.20 -12.40 8.25
N PRO A 142 14.42 -12.71 9.31
CA PRO A 142 13.56 -11.74 9.99
C PRO A 142 14.36 -10.56 10.57
N ILE A 143 15.61 -10.79 10.98
CA ILE A 143 16.49 -9.75 11.50
C ILE A 143 16.81 -8.70 10.43
N ARG A 144 17.19 -9.14 9.21
CA ARG A 144 17.46 -8.22 8.10
C ARG A 144 16.21 -7.44 7.70
N PHE A 145 15.05 -8.08 7.70
CA PHE A 145 13.77 -7.43 7.43
C PHE A 145 13.49 -6.31 8.45
N VAL A 146 13.69 -6.58 9.74
CA VAL A 146 13.51 -5.58 10.80
C VAL A 146 14.47 -4.41 10.61
N ILE A 147 15.76 -4.68 10.38
CA ILE A 147 16.77 -3.65 10.17
C ILE A 147 16.41 -2.79 8.95
N ALA A 148 16.12 -3.40 7.81
CA ALA A 148 15.74 -2.69 6.59
C ALA A 148 14.47 -1.84 6.79
N SER A 149 13.47 -2.38 7.52
CA SER A 149 12.24 -1.64 7.84
C SER A 149 12.53 -0.42 8.73
N VAL A 150 13.35 -0.58 9.78
CA VAL A 150 13.74 0.51 10.67
C VAL A 150 14.50 1.59 9.92
N VAL A 151 15.48 1.21 9.09
CA VAL A 151 16.26 2.14 8.26
C VAL A 151 15.33 2.87 7.29
N THR A 152 14.43 2.17 6.62
CA THR A 152 13.47 2.76 5.69
C THR A 152 12.56 3.78 6.38
N VAL A 153 11.96 3.41 7.52
CA VAL A 153 11.08 4.30 8.28
C VAL A 153 11.84 5.52 8.79
N ALA A 154 13.09 5.36 9.24
CA ALA A 154 13.93 6.48 9.67
C ALA A 154 14.23 7.46 8.53
N ILE A 155 14.60 6.95 7.35
CA ILE A 155 14.84 7.78 6.16
C ILE A 155 13.54 8.48 5.72
N ALA A 156 12.43 7.74 5.65
CA ALA A 156 11.13 8.28 5.28
C ALA A 156 10.64 9.35 6.26
N ALA A 157 10.79 9.14 7.57
CA ALA A 157 10.45 10.12 8.58
C ALA A 157 11.31 11.39 8.45
N THR A 158 12.60 11.22 8.16
CA THR A 158 13.53 12.34 7.96
C THR A 158 13.17 13.13 6.70
N SER A 159 12.88 12.45 5.58
CA SER A 159 12.35 13.07 4.35
C SER A 159 11.07 13.85 4.61
N TRP A 160 10.14 13.24 5.36
CA TRP A 160 8.87 13.88 5.66
C TRP A 160 9.03 15.22 6.37
N HIS A 161 9.85 15.27 7.43
CA HIS A 161 10.02 16.48 8.22
C HIS A 161 10.87 17.54 7.50
N LEU A 162 11.84 17.14 6.69
CA LEU A 162 12.77 18.07 6.04
C LEU A 162 12.31 18.55 4.66
N LEU A 163 11.54 17.74 3.92
CA LEU A 163 11.18 18.01 2.53
C LEU A 163 9.66 18.05 2.34
N GLU A 164 8.97 16.95 2.64
CA GLU A 164 7.56 16.78 2.25
C GLU A 164 6.62 17.70 3.04
N GLN A 165 6.84 17.86 4.35
CA GLN A 165 6.03 18.74 5.19
C GLN A 165 6.21 20.23 4.80
N PRO A 166 7.43 20.77 4.62
CA PRO A 166 7.62 22.11 4.09
C PRO A 166 6.95 22.31 2.73
N LEU A 167 7.17 21.39 1.78
CA LEU A 167 6.60 21.48 0.43
C LEU A 167 5.07 21.43 0.41
N ASN A 168 4.45 20.58 1.24
CA ASN A 168 3.00 20.57 1.39
C ASN A 168 2.48 21.88 2.01
N GLY A 169 3.24 22.51 2.90
CA GLY A 169 2.94 23.84 3.42
C GLY A 169 2.92 24.93 2.35
N LEU A 170 3.78 24.82 1.32
CA LEU A 170 3.80 25.77 0.20
C LEU A 170 2.53 25.70 -0.66
N LYS A 171 1.82 24.56 -0.71
CA LYS A 171 0.55 24.46 -1.46
C LYS A 171 -0.52 25.43 -0.94
N SER A 172 -0.49 25.77 0.35
CA SER A 172 -1.41 26.77 0.93
C SER A 172 -1.21 28.18 0.36
N ARG A 173 -0.08 28.44 -0.30
CA ARG A 173 0.24 29.72 -0.96
C ARG A 173 -0.18 29.77 -2.42
N LEU A 174 -0.58 28.63 -3.00
CA LEU A 174 -1.12 28.57 -4.34
C LEU A 174 -2.65 28.63 -4.21
N SER A 175 -3.22 29.83 -4.38
CA SER A 175 -4.67 30.02 -4.39
C SER A 175 -5.29 29.16 -5.49
N TYR A 176 -5.92 28.06 -5.10
CA TYR A 176 -6.73 27.25 -6.00
C TYR A 176 -8.05 28.00 -6.19
N THR A 177 -8.15 28.81 -7.25
CA THR A 177 -9.43 29.42 -7.62
C THR A 177 -10.34 28.29 -8.10
N PRO A 178 -11.42 27.93 -7.37
CA PRO A 178 -12.35 26.93 -7.86
C PRO A 178 -12.97 27.49 -9.14
N VAL A 179 -12.94 26.72 -10.23
CA VAL A 179 -13.71 27.07 -11.43
C VAL A 179 -15.18 27.07 -11.02
N PRO A 180 -15.94 28.16 -11.22
CA PRO A 180 -17.35 28.19 -10.91
C PRO A 180 -18.05 27.10 -11.71
N VAL A 181 -18.71 26.17 -11.01
CA VAL A 181 -19.61 25.20 -11.63
C VAL A 181 -20.81 26.01 -12.13
N GLY A 182 -20.89 26.21 -13.45
CA GLY A 182 -22.02 26.89 -14.07
C GLY A 182 -23.33 26.20 -13.73
N SER A 183 -24.29 27.00 -13.27
CA SER A 183 -25.70 26.66 -13.04
C SER A 183 -26.42 26.26 -14.32
#